data_AF-A0A640NZD3-F1
#
_entry.id   AF-A0A640NZD3-F1
#
_cell.length_a   1.000
_cell.length_b   1.000
_cell.length_c   1.000
_cell.angle_alpha   90.00
_cell.angle_beta   90.00
_cell.angle_gamma   90.00
#
_symmetry.space_group_name_H-M   'P 1'
#
loop_
_entity.id
_entity.type
_entity.pdbx_description
1 polymer ?
#
loop_
_entity_poly.entity_id
_entity_poly.type
_entity_poly.pdbx_seq_one_letter_code
_entity_poly.pdbx_strand_id
1 'polypeptide(L)'
;MRNPPLSLYIHIPWCVQKCPYCDFNSHGLKSDLPEKEYVAHLLDDLAIDAKRIGDRPVETIFIGGGTPSLFSSEAMADILNGVKQRVNVSDTAEITMEANPGTVEAGKFAGFYQAGVNRISVGIQSFQPKHLKVLGRIHNGSQAENAVKQAHSAGLPTFNLDLMHGLPEQSVENAIADLKQGIELDPYHLSWYQLTIEPNTPFYSKPPELPDDDILWEIQEQGHSLLERAGYHQYEISGYAKAGHQCRHNLNYWRFGDYLGIGCGAHGKITDAPNGTIHRTVKVKHPRGYMEISRPYLDTQTLVSNDDLPFEFFMNRFRLVEPCPISDFSDFTGTELTDDVKRSLSDAHDKGLLSISDTHWQVTEKGRRYLNSLLSCFV
;
A
#
# COMPACT_ATOMS: atom_id res chain seq x y z
N MET A 1 -16.51 -7.29 -19.96
CA MET A 1 -15.78 -7.31 -18.69
C MET A 1 -15.02 -8.62 -18.55
N ARG A 2 -13.75 -8.58 -18.14
CA ARG A 2 -12.90 -9.73 -17.81
C ARG A 2 -12.60 -9.73 -16.31
N ASN A 3 -12.31 -10.89 -15.74
CA ASN A 3 -11.79 -10.96 -14.38
C ASN A 3 -10.40 -10.32 -14.34
N PRO A 4 -10.17 -9.29 -13.50
CA PRO A 4 -8.83 -8.75 -13.31
C PRO A 4 -7.97 -9.71 -12.47
N PRO A 5 -6.64 -9.47 -12.38
CA PRO A 5 -5.80 -10.15 -11.40
C PRO A 5 -6.34 -9.97 -9.98
N LEU A 6 -6.08 -10.94 -9.11
CA LEU A 6 -6.65 -11.01 -7.77
C LEU A 6 -5.56 -11.03 -6.71
N SER A 7 -5.73 -10.21 -5.68
CA SER A 7 -4.85 -10.14 -4.52
C SER A 7 -5.61 -10.44 -3.22
N LEU A 8 -4.88 -10.66 -2.14
CA LEU A 8 -5.40 -10.75 -0.78
C LEU A 8 -4.71 -9.72 0.11
N TYR A 9 -5.50 -8.91 0.79
CA TYR A 9 -5.03 -8.03 1.87
C TYR A 9 -5.44 -8.61 3.22
N ILE A 10 -4.50 -8.70 4.15
CA ILE A 10 -4.70 -9.18 5.52
C ILE A 10 -4.35 -8.04 6.46
N HIS A 11 -5.34 -7.57 7.21
CA HIS A 11 -5.16 -6.46 8.15
C HIS A 11 -4.81 -6.99 9.55
N ILE A 12 -3.70 -6.53 10.12
CA ILE A 12 -3.32 -6.76 11.52
C ILE A 12 -3.34 -5.42 12.27
N PRO A 13 -4.33 -5.16 13.13
CA PRO A 13 -4.68 -3.83 13.60
C PRO A 13 -3.86 -3.32 14.79
N TRP A 14 -2.89 -4.08 15.31
CA TRP A 14 -2.19 -3.68 16.54
C TRP A 14 -0.91 -2.91 16.26
N CYS A 15 -0.65 -1.88 17.07
CA CYS A 15 0.62 -1.18 17.17
C CYS A 15 1.06 -1.14 18.64
N VAL A 16 2.37 -1.08 18.90
CA VAL A 16 2.88 -0.72 20.24
C VAL A 16 2.34 0.66 20.64
N GLN A 17 2.46 1.62 19.74
CA GLN A 17 1.94 2.96 19.89
C GLN A 17 1.44 3.47 18.53
N LYS A 18 0.29 4.14 18.52
CA LYS A 18 -0.23 4.79 17.32
C LYS A 18 0.55 6.07 17.05
N CYS A 19 1.10 6.21 15.85
CA CYS A 19 1.81 7.41 15.44
C CYS A 19 0.81 8.58 15.27
N PRO A 20 1.18 9.83 15.59
CA PRO A 20 0.26 10.96 15.59
C PRO A 20 -0.21 11.41 14.20
N TYR A 21 0.44 10.94 13.13
CA TYR A 21 0.06 11.17 11.73
C TYR A 21 -0.73 9.99 11.11
N CYS A 22 -0.76 8.83 11.77
CA CYS A 22 -1.25 7.59 11.18
C CYS A 22 -2.78 7.52 11.23
N ASP A 23 -3.41 7.52 10.06
CA ASP A 23 -4.84 7.41 9.83
C ASP A 23 -5.33 5.95 9.73
N PHE A 24 -4.42 5.00 9.53
CA PHE A 24 -4.75 3.58 9.48
C PHE A 24 -5.55 3.10 10.70
N ASN A 25 -6.34 2.05 10.47
CA ASN A 25 -7.15 1.37 11.48
C ASN A 25 -6.29 0.59 12.47
N SER A 26 -5.51 1.31 13.27
CA SER A 26 -4.58 0.75 14.25
C SER A 26 -4.99 1.08 15.69
N HIS A 27 -4.67 0.15 16.57
CA HIS A 27 -5.00 0.15 17.98
C HIS A 27 -3.73 -0.06 18.81
N GLY A 28 -3.49 0.84 19.75
CA GLY A 28 -2.40 0.68 20.72
C GLY A 28 -2.61 -0.57 21.58
N LEU A 29 -1.54 -1.31 21.81
CA LEU A 29 -1.53 -2.46 22.71
C LEU A 29 -1.93 -2.05 24.14
N LYS A 30 -2.94 -2.73 24.69
CA LYS A 30 -3.38 -2.56 26.10
C LYS A 30 -3.20 -3.83 26.94
N SER A 31 -2.98 -4.96 26.28
CA SER A 31 -2.85 -6.31 26.83
C SER A 31 -2.05 -7.17 25.85
N ASP A 32 -1.82 -8.43 26.20
CA ASP A 32 -1.23 -9.42 25.31
C ASP A 32 -2.02 -9.54 23.99
N LEU A 33 -1.29 -9.88 22.92
CA LEU A 33 -1.86 -10.08 21.60
C LEU A 33 -2.67 -11.39 21.55
N PRO A 34 -3.94 -11.35 21.12
CA PRO A 34 -4.74 -12.54 20.94
C PRO A 34 -4.39 -13.24 19.61
N GLU A 35 -3.11 -13.58 19.39
CA GLU A 35 -2.64 -14.05 18.08
C GLU A 35 -3.46 -15.24 17.57
N LYS A 36 -3.57 -16.31 18.36
CA LYS A 36 -4.29 -17.53 17.96
C LYS A 36 -5.76 -17.29 17.64
N GLU A 37 -6.44 -16.52 18.47
CA GLU A 37 -7.85 -16.18 18.29
C GLU A 37 -8.04 -15.34 17.03
N TYR A 38 -7.20 -14.31 16.84
CA TYR A 38 -7.29 -13.45 15.66
C TYR A 38 -6.99 -14.21 14.37
N VAL A 39 -5.97 -15.09 14.37
CA VAL A 39 -5.67 -15.96 13.22
C VAL A 39 -6.87 -16.82 12.86
N ALA A 40 -7.55 -17.42 13.84
CA ALA A 40 -8.77 -18.19 13.58
C ALA A 40 -9.86 -17.34 12.91
N HIS A 41 -10.10 -16.13 13.41
CA HIS A 41 -11.07 -15.21 12.80
C HIS A 41 -10.71 -14.78 11.37
N LEU A 42 -9.43 -14.46 11.11
CA LEU A 42 -8.96 -14.14 9.76
C LEU A 42 -9.24 -15.29 8.78
N LEU A 43 -8.99 -16.52 9.22
CA LEU A 43 -9.17 -17.70 8.40
C LEU A 43 -10.64 -18.05 8.18
N ASP A 44 -11.50 -17.83 9.17
CA ASP A 44 -12.95 -18.01 9.02
C ASP A 44 -13.56 -16.93 8.10
N ASP A 45 -13.09 -15.68 8.21
CA ASP A 45 -13.46 -14.59 7.30
C ASP A 45 -13.06 -14.92 5.86
N LEU A 46 -11.83 -15.38 5.65
CA LEU A 46 -11.35 -15.81 4.33
C LEU A 46 -12.17 -16.98 3.77
N ALA A 47 -12.57 -17.94 4.60
CA ALA A 47 -13.37 -19.08 4.15
C ALA A 47 -14.76 -18.64 3.62
N ILE A 48 -15.32 -17.55 4.14
CA ILE A 48 -16.55 -16.94 3.63
C ILE A 48 -16.28 -16.25 2.29
N ASP A 49 -15.26 -15.39 2.25
CA ASP A 49 -14.93 -14.57 1.09
C ASP A 49 -14.38 -15.38 -0.10
N ALA A 50 -13.71 -16.51 0.16
CA ALA A 50 -13.18 -17.42 -0.86
C ALA A 50 -14.27 -17.90 -1.84
N LYS A 51 -15.53 -18.01 -1.38
CA LYS A 51 -16.67 -18.41 -2.22
C LYS A 51 -16.96 -17.42 -3.34
N ARG A 52 -16.51 -16.16 -3.22
CA ARG A 52 -16.75 -15.09 -4.19
C ARG A 52 -15.79 -15.14 -5.38
N ILE A 53 -14.66 -15.82 -5.24
CA ILE A 53 -13.57 -15.80 -6.23
C ILE A 53 -13.43 -17.12 -7.00
N GLY A 54 -14.11 -18.18 -6.57
CA GLY A 54 -13.94 -19.52 -7.14
C GLY A 54 -12.47 -19.96 -7.10
N ASP A 55 -11.97 -20.53 -8.19
CA ASP A 55 -10.59 -21.03 -8.29
C ASP A 55 -9.60 -19.99 -8.85
N ARG A 56 -9.98 -18.71 -8.93
CA ARG A 56 -9.09 -17.63 -9.41
C ARG A 56 -7.80 -17.63 -8.58
N PRO A 57 -6.61 -17.61 -9.21
CA PRO A 57 -5.36 -17.57 -8.48
C PRO A 57 -5.21 -16.23 -7.75
N VAL A 58 -4.81 -16.29 -6.48
CA VAL A 58 -4.36 -15.14 -5.70
C VAL A 58 -2.88 -14.91 -6.01
N GLU A 59 -2.59 -13.83 -6.73
CA GLU A 59 -1.27 -13.51 -7.26
C GLU A 59 -0.39 -12.79 -6.24
N THR A 60 -0.99 -12.09 -5.28
CA THR A 60 -0.25 -11.40 -4.21
C THR A 60 -1.02 -11.45 -2.89
N ILE A 61 -0.27 -11.50 -1.80
CA ILE A 61 -0.77 -11.37 -0.43
C ILE A 61 -0.03 -10.20 0.21
N PHE A 62 -0.74 -9.27 0.84
CA PHE A 62 -0.14 -8.17 1.59
C PHE A 62 -0.69 -8.15 3.01
N ILE A 63 0.21 -8.31 3.98
CA ILE A 63 -0.09 -8.29 5.40
C ILE A 63 0.36 -6.94 5.94
N GLY A 64 -0.60 -6.09 6.30
CA GLY A 64 -0.34 -4.71 6.71
C GLY A 64 -1.28 -4.23 7.82
N GLY A 65 -1.31 -2.92 8.05
CA GLY A 65 -2.31 -2.26 8.89
C GLY A 65 -1.68 -1.50 10.05
N GLY A 66 -1.69 -2.11 11.24
CA GLY A 66 -0.97 -1.61 12.40
C GLY A 66 0.52 -1.97 12.31
N THR A 67 0.90 -3.11 12.87
CA THR A 67 2.27 -3.61 12.84
C THR A 67 2.26 -5.14 12.79
N PRO A 68 2.17 -5.75 11.60
CA PRO A 68 2.18 -7.20 11.42
C PRO A 68 3.37 -7.89 12.09
N SER A 69 4.54 -7.26 12.08
CA SER A 69 5.75 -7.76 12.73
C SER A 69 5.66 -7.88 14.26
N LEU A 70 4.56 -7.46 14.90
CA LEU A 70 4.29 -7.79 16.29
C LEU A 70 3.99 -9.27 16.49
N PHE A 71 3.26 -9.88 15.55
CA PHE A 71 2.91 -11.30 15.62
C PHE A 71 4.17 -12.18 15.53
N SER A 72 4.08 -13.38 16.10
CA SER A 72 5.11 -14.40 16.02
C SER A 72 5.29 -14.94 14.58
N SER A 73 6.47 -15.51 14.29
CA SER A 73 6.71 -16.20 13.01
C SER A 73 5.80 -17.42 12.83
N GLU A 74 5.46 -18.08 13.94
CA GLU A 74 4.55 -19.20 14.02
C GLU A 74 3.13 -18.78 13.63
N ALA A 75 2.64 -17.66 14.18
CA ALA A 75 1.34 -17.12 13.79
C ALA A 75 1.30 -16.71 12.31
N MET A 76 2.39 -16.17 11.77
CA MET A 76 2.48 -15.89 10.32
C MET A 76 2.44 -17.18 9.48
N ALA A 77 3.12 -18.24 9.93
CA ALA A 77 3.07 -19.53 9.26
C ALA A 77 1.64 -20.11 9.30
N ASP A 78 0.95 -20.02 10.44
CA ASP A 78 -0.44 -20.47 10.59
C ASP A 78 -1.39 -19.71 9.66
N ILE A 79 -1.23 -18.39 9.54
CA ILE A 79 -2.00 -17.56 8.59
C ILE A 79 -1.75 -18.05 7.16
N LEU A 80 -0.50 -18.09 6.71
CA LEU A 80 -0.18 -18.39 5.31
C LEU A 80 -0.55 -19.83 4.92
N ASN A 81 -0.36 -20.80 5.82
CA ASN A 81 -0.81 -22.17 5.62
C ASN A 81 -2.35 -22.25 5.56
N GLY A 82 -3.04 -21.54 6.46
CA GLY A 82 -4.50 -21.48 6.47
C GLY A 82 -5.09 -20.80 5.23
N VAL A 83 -4.41 -19.78 4.69
CA VAL A 83 -4.78 -19.12 3.42
C VAL A 83 -4.66 -20.11 2.26
N LYS A 84 -3.54 -20.82 2.13
CA LYS A 84 -3.31 -21.81 1.05
C LYS A 84 -4.32 -22.97 1.08
N GLN A 85 -4.91 -23.27 2.23
CA GLN A 85 -5.97 -24.28 2.35
C GLN A 85 -7.34 -23.79 1.89
N ARG A 86 -7.55 -22.47 1.77
CA ARG A 86 -8.86 -21.85 1.50
C ARG A 86 -8.98 -21.24 0.12
N VAL A 87 -7.86 -20.79 -0.46
CA VAL A 87 -7.82 -20.16 -1.77
C VAL A 87 -6.65 -20.70 -2.59
N ASN A 88 -6.80 -20.68 -3.91
CA ASN A 88 -5.74 -21.00 -4.86
C ASN A 88 -4.68 -19.90 -4.83
N VAL A 89 -3.58 -20.08 -4.10
CA VAL A 89 -2.45 -19.13 -4.10
C VAL A 89 -1.49 -19.50 -5.22
N SER A 90 -1.14 -18.52 -6.06
CA SER A 90 -0.15 -18.70 -7.13
C SER A 90 1.19 -19.19 -6.56
N ASP A 91 1.83 -20.18 -7.20
CA ASP A 91 3.15 -20.69 -6.81
C ASP A 91 4.23 -19.60 -6.85
N THR A 92 3.99 -18.54 -7.62
CA THR A 92 4.87 -17.38 -7.77
C THR A 92 4.36 -16.17 -7.00
N ALA A 93 3.41 -16.33 -6.06
CA ALA A 93 2.79 -15.20 -5.38
C ALA A 93 3.81 -14.32 -4.64
N GLU A 94 3.66 -13.01 -4.77
CA GLU A 94 4.36 -12.06 -3.89
C GLU A 94 3.63 -12.01 -2.55
N ILE A 95 4.33 -12.34 -1.46
CA ILE A 95 3.80 -12.31 -0.09
C ILE A 95 4.57 -11.24 0.67
N THR A 96 3.94 -10.08 0.79
CA THR A 96 4.49 -8.89 1.43
C THR A 96 4.01 -8.77 2.86
N MET A 97 4.92 -8.38 3.77
CA MET A 97 4.57 -8.04 5.15
C MET A 97 5.21 -6.73 5.59
N GLU A 98 4.43 -5.87 6.24
CA GLU A 98 4.94 -4.66 6.89
C GLU A 98 5.64 -4.97 8.21
N ALA A 99 6.74 -4.28 8.48
CA ALA A 99 7.51 -4.40 9.70
C ALA A 99 7.95 -3.04 10.26
N ASN A 100 7.97 -2.95 11.58
CA ASN A 100 8.50 -1.79 12.29
C ASN A 100 9.85 -2.14 12.93
N PRO A 101 10.94 -1.36 12.68
CA PRO A 101 12.25 -1.61 13.28
C PRO A 101 12.23 -1.82 14.80
N GLY A 102 11.36 -1.09 15.52
CA GLY A 102 11.25 -1.17 16.97
C GLY A 102 10.61 -2.47 17.50
N THR A 103 10.09 -3.32 16.63
CA THR A 103 9.39 -4.58 16.99
C THR A 103 10.12 -5.83 16.49
N VAL A 104 11.27 -5.65 15.84
CA VAL A 104 12.02 -6.74 15.23
C VAL A 104 13.13 -7.16 16.18
N GLU A 105 12.89 -8.25 16.90
CA GLU A 105 13.94 -8.97 17.61
C GLU A 105 14.88 -9.66 16.60
N ALA A 106 16.10 -9.98 17.05
CA ALA A 106 17.10 -10.62 16.20
C ALA A 106 16.56 -11.94 15.61
N GLY A 107 16.56 -12.05 14.28
CA GLY A 107 16.18 -13.27 13.56
C GLY A 107 14.70 -13.37 13.19
N LYS A 108 13.85 -12.42 13.60
CA LYS A 108 12.40 -12.47 13.29
C LYS A 108 12.12 -12.46 11.79
N PHE A 109 12.90 -11.72 11.00
CA PHE A 109 12.77 -11.69 9.54
C PHE A 109 13.07 -13.03 8.86
N ALA A 110 14.08 -13.77 9.34
CA ALA A 110 14.35 -15.12 8.84
C ALA A 110 13.20 -16.07 9.17
N GLY A 111 12.60 -15.96 10.37
CA GLY A 111 11.40 -16.72 10.74
C GLY A 111 10.20 -16.39 9.84
N PHE A 112 9.97 -15.11 9.51
CA PHE A 112 8.91 -14.73 8.57
C PHE A 112 9.17 -15.24 7.15
N TYR A 113 10.43 -15.22 6.69
CA TYR A 113 10.81 -15.81 5.42
C TYR A 113 10.53 -17.31 5.38
N GLN A 114 10.90 -18.03 6.44
CA GLN A 114 10.58 -19.46 6.60
C GLN A 114 9.07 -19.74 6.65
N ALA A 115 8.28 -18.84 7.22
CA ALA A 115 6.82 -18.92 7.21
C ALA A 115 6.21 -18.74 5.80
N GLY A 116 6.97 -18.17 4.86
CA GLY A 116 6.57 -17.98 3.46
C GLY A 116 6.47 -16.52 3.01
N VAL A 117 6.75 -15.54 3.87
CA VAL A 117 6.86 -14.13 3.45
C VAL A 117 8.08 -13.99 2.55
N ASN A 118 7.93 -13.40 1.37
CA ASN A 118 9.05 -13.23 0.43
C ASN A 118 9.35 -11.77 0.10
N ARG A 119 8.65 -10.83 0.75
CA ARG A 119 8.93 -9.39 0.71
C ARG A 119 8.62 -8.76 2.06
N ILE A 120 9.54 -7.97 2.59
CA ILE A 120 9.28 -7.17 3.81
C ILE A 120 9.32 -5.68 3.47
N SER A 121 8.36 -4.91 4.00
CA SER A 121 8.35 -3.44 3.95
C SER A 121 8.70 -2.89 5.32
N VAL A 122 9.85 -2.21 5.45
CA VAL A 122 10.33 -1.70 6.74
C VAL A 122 9.99 -0.22 6.89
N GLY A 123 9.08 0.07 7.82
CA GLY A 123 8.63 1.42 8.11
C GLY A 123 9.64 2.27 8.87
N ILE A 124 10.68 2.82 8.23
CA ILE A 124 11.76 3.59 8.89
C ILE A 124 11.35 5.06 9.12
N GLN A 125 10.79 5.68 8.11
CA GLN A 125 10.37 7.08 8.03
C GLN A 125 11.52 8.10 8.05
N SER A 126 12.42 8.02 9.02
CA SER A 126 13.61 8.87 9.13
C SER A 126 14.71 8.12 9.89
N PHE A 127 15.97 8.45 9.66
CA PHE A 127 17.10 7.97 10.47
C PHE A 127 17.45 8.95 11.59
N GLN A 128 16.88 10.16 11.57
CA GLN A 128 17.25 11.26 12.44
C GLN A 128 16.42 11.29 13.73
N PRO A 129 17.05 11.34 14.93
CA PRO A 129 16.34 11.31 16.21
C PRO A 129 15.29 12.42 16.40
N LYS A 130 15.57 13.63 15.91
CA LYS A 130 14.64 14.77 16.01
C LYS A 130 13.31 14.45 15.32
N HIS A 131 13.36 13.99 14.07
CA HIS A 131 12.18 13.71 13.27
C HIS A 131 11.45 12.45 13.74
N LEU A 132 12.17 11.39 14.12
CA LEU A 132 11.58 10.19 14.72
C LEU A 132 10.77 10.51 15.99
N LYS A 133 11.28 11.39 16.85
CA LYS A 133 10.59 11.85 18.06
C LYS A 133 9.28 12.57 17.71
N VAL A 134 9.31 13.48 16.74
CA VAL A 134 8.12 14.21 16.28
C VAL A 134 7.07 13.26 15.70
N LEU A 135 7.51 12.26 14.93
CA LEU A 135 6.67 11.22 14.35
C LEU A 135 6.16 10.19 15.40
N GLY A 136 6.53 10.33 16.68
CA GLY A 136 6.14 9.40 17.73
C GLY A 136 6.66 7.97 17.50
N ARG A 137 7.76 7.82 16.76
CA ARG A 137 8.37 6.53 16.47
C ARG A 137 9.07 5.99 17.71
N ILE A 138 8.94 4.67 17.92
CA ILE A 138 9.52 3.96 19.07
C ILE A 138 10.93 3.44 18.81
N HIS A 139 11.42 3.59 17.58
CA HIS A 139 12.75 3.14 17.15
C HIS A 139 13.71 4.32 16.97
N ASN A 140 15.02 4.03 16.94
CA ASN A 140 16.07 4.98 16.58
C ASN A 140 16.80 4.58 15.28
N GLY A 141 17.67 5.44 14.77
CA GLY A 141 18.43 5.20 13.53
C GLY A 141 19.23 3.89 13.54
N SER A 142 19.91 3.57 14.65
CA SER A 142 20.68 2.32 14.76
C SER A 142 19.79 1.07 14.72
N GLN A 143 18.60 1.12 15.31
CA GLN A 143 17.61 0.04 15.18
C GLN A 143 17.10 -0.08 13.75
N ALA A 144 16.89 1.04 13.04
CA ALA A 144 16.53 1.04 11.63
C ALA A 144 17.61 0.37 10.77
N GLU A 145 18.88 0.77 10.92
CA GLU A 145 20.01 0.14 10.21
C GLU A 145 20.11 -1.36 10.51
N ASN A 146 19.94 -1.75 11.78
CA ASN A 146 19.97 -3.16 12.17
C ASN A 146 18.81 -3.95 11.55
N ALA A 147 17.62 -3.37 11.45
CA ALA A 147 16.51 -4.01 10.74
C ALA A 147 16.84 -4.23 9.26
N VAL A 148 17.51 -3.27 8.60
CA VAL A 148 17.92 -3.45 7.20
C VAL A 148 18.99 -4.54 7.05
N LYS A 149 19.98 -4.60 7.96
CA LYS A 149 20.97 -5.69 8.01
C LYS A 149 20.30 -7.06 8.19
N GLN A 150 19.25 -7.13 9.01
CA GLN A 150 18.46 -8.34 9.17
C GLN A 150 17.69 -8.69 7.88
N ALA A 151 17.14 -7.71 7.16
CA ALA A 151 16.43 -7.96 5.91
C ALA A 151 17.36 -8.55 4.85
N HIS A 152 18.58 -8.02 4.72
CA HIS A 152 19.62 -8.56 3.85
C HIS A 152 20.02 -10.00 4.20
N SER A 153 20.13 -10.31 5.50
CA SER A 153 20.56 -11.63 5.98
C SER A 153 19.44 -12.66 6.13
N ALA A 154 18.17 -12.26 5.98
CA ALA A 154 17.01 -13.13 6.18
C ALA A 154 16.75 -14.11 5.01
N GLY A 155 17.41 -13.94 3.87
CA GLY A 155 17.17 -14.73 2.65
C GLY A 155 16.00 -14.22 1.79
N LEU A 156 15.52 -13.01 2.05
CA LEU A 156 14.46 -12.38 1.28
C LEU A 156 14.94 -12.07 -0.15
N PRO A 157 14.17 -12.44 -1.20
CA PRO A 157 14.51 -12.07 -2.58
C PRO A 157 14.34 -10.57 -2.84
N THR A 158 13.56 -9.86 -2.03
CA THR A 158 13.34 -8.42 -2.13
C THR A 158 12.88 -7.83 -0.79
N PHE A 159 13.13 -6.55 -0.56
CA PHE A 159 12.56 -5.79 0.55
C PHE A 159 12.50 -4.29 0.22
N ASN A 160 11.64 -3.60 0.95
CA ASN A 160 11.40 -2.17 0.83
C ASN A 160 11.77 -1.43 2.13
N LEU A 161 12.22 -0.18 2.00
CA LEU A 161 12.24 0.79 3.10
C LEU A 161 11.26 1.92 2.83
N ASP A 162 10.42 2.23 3.82
CA ASP A 162 9.55 3.41 3.78
C ASP A 162 10.28 4.60 4.40
N LEU A 163 10.43 5.68 3.64
CA LEU A 163 11.03 6.95 4.05
C LEU A 163 10.08 8.10 3.79
N MET A 164 10.04 9.04 4.73
CA MET A 164 9.12 10.16 4.70
C MET A 164 9.87 11.49 4.63
N HIS A 165 9.38 12.41 3.80
CA HIS A 165 9.87 13.79 3.72
C HIS A 165 8.76 14.81 3.99
N GLY A 166 9.12 16.10 4.09
CA GLY A 166 8.18 17.14 4.51
C GLY A 166 7.80 17.03 5.98
N LEU A 167 8.71 16.52 6.82
CA LEU A 167 8.49 16.35 8.26
C LEU A 167 8.55 17.72 8.98
N PRO A 168 7.92 17.87 10.16
CA PRO A 168 7.99 19.14 10.89
C PRO A 168 9.44 19.54 11.18
N GLU A 169 9.75 20.81 10.90
CA GLU A 169 11.09 21.42 10.99
C GLU A 169 12.19 20.66 10.20
N GLN A 170 11.84 19.94 9.13
CA GLN A 170 12.81 19.25 8.26
C GLN A 170 13.36 20.21 7.21
N SER A 171 14.68 20.39 7.18
CA SER A 171 15.35 21.12 6.11
C SER A 171 15.60 20.22 4.89
N VAL A 172 15.98 20.83 3.76
CA VAL A 172 16.44 20.11 2.56
C VAL A 172 17.58 19.15 2.91
N GLU A 173 18.57 19.62 3.68
CA GLU A 173 19.72 18.81 4.09
C GLU A 173 19.30 17.60 4.92
N ASN A 174 18.33 17.77 5.83
CA ASN A 174 17.83 16.65 6.64
C ASN A 174 17.12 15.61 5.76
N ALA A 175 16.23 16.02 4.86
CA ALA A 175 15.49 15.10 4.00
C ALA A 175 16.43 14.33 3.05
N ILE A 176 17.40 15.03 2.46
CA ILE A 176 18.39 14.40 1.57
C ILE A 176 19.35 13.50 2.34
N ALA A 177 19.70 13.81 3.59
CA ALA A 177 20.50 12.93 4.44
C ALA A 177 19.77 11.61 4.74
N ASP A 178 18.48 11.65 5.08
CA ASP A 178 17.69 10.43 5.29
C ASP A 178 17.63 9.57 4.02
N LEU A 179 17.44 10.20 2.86
CA LEU A 179 17.37 9.49 1.58
C LEU A 179 18.73 8.88 1.19
N LYS A 180 19.84 9.61 1.37
CA LYS A 180 21.20 9.09 1.16
C LYS A 180 21.47 7.88 2.03
N GLN A 181 21.16 7.95 3.32
CA GLN A 181 21.32 6.84 4.25
C GLN A 181 20.48 5.62 3.81
N GLY A 182 19.24 5.84 3.37
CA GLY A 182 18.39 4.78 2.83
C GLY A 182 18.96 4.11 1.58
N ILE A 183 19.53 4.90 0.65
CA ILE A 183 20.20 4.40 -0.56
C ILE A 183 21.48 3.63 -0.22
N GLU A 184 22.29 4.12 0.72
CA GLU A 184 23.54 3.47 1.16
C GLU A 184 23.31 2.11 1.82
N LEU A 185 22.13 1.90 2.42
CA LEU A 185 21.71 0.59 2.94
C LEU A 185 21.28 -0.40 1.83
N ASP A 186 21.32 0.04 0.58
CA ASP A 186 21.14 -0.74 -0.66
C ASP A 186 19.87 -1.62 -0.71
N PRO A 187 18.66 -1.08 -0.43
CA PRO A 187 17.44 -1.85 -0.62
C PRO A 187 17.15 -2.15 -2.09
N TYR A 188 16.16 -3.01 -2.32
CA TYR A 188 15.65 -3.27 -3.67
C TYR A 188 14.56 -2.27 -4.09
N HIS A 189 13.87 -1.72 -3.10
CA HIS A 189 12.75 -0.81 -3.26
C HIS A 189 12.75 0.25 -2.16
N LEU A 190 12.31 1.46 -2.49
CA LEU A 190 12.09 2.58 -1.59
C LEU A 190 10.69 3.14 -1.82
N SER A 191 9.87 3.17 -0.78
CA SER A 191 8.68 4.01 -0.74
C SER A 191 9.11 5.35 -0.16
N TRP A 192 9.19 6.38 -0.99
CA TRP A 192 9.59 7.72 -0.58
C TRP A 192 8.43 8.70 -0.79
N TYR A 193 7.90 9.24 0.29
CA TYR A 193 6.64 9.99 0.26
C TYR A 193 6.59 11.16 1.23
N GLN A 194 5.77 12.14 0.89
CA GLN A 194 5.57 13.32 1.70
C GLN A 194 4.63 13.01 2.88
N LEU A 195 4.91 13.54 4.06
CA LEU A 195 3.96 13.57 5.17
C LEU A 195 2.69 14.32 4.74
N THR A 196 1.55 13.61 4.77
CA THR A 196 0.23 14.21 4.59
C THR A 196 -0.51 14.26 5.93
N ILE A 197 -1.21 15.36 6.19
CA ILE A 197 -1.98 15.55 7.42
C ILE A 197 -3.39 15.03 7.21
N GLU A 198 -3.63 13.81 7.68
CA GLU A 198 -4.88 13.10 7.45
C GLU A 198 -5.97 13.44 8.48
N PRO A 199 -7.25 13.59 8.07
CA PRO A 199 -8.37 13.76 8.99
C PRO A 199 -8.41 12.69 10.08
N ASN A 200 -8.96 13.05 11.25
CA ASN A 200 -9.10 12.15 12.41
C ASN A 200 -7.78 11.71 13.06
N THR A 201 -6.67 12.42 12.81
CA THR A 201 -5.38 12.18 13.46
C THR A 201 -5.07 13.25 14.52
N PRO A 202 -4.18 12.96 15.49
CA PRO A 202 -3.63 13.99 16.37
C PRO A 202 -2.98 15.15 15.61
N PHE A 203 -2.26 14.88 14.51
CA PHE A 203 -1.70 15.93 13.65
C PHE A 203 -2.78 16.77 12.98
N TYR A 204 -3.91 16.22 12.57
CA TYR A 204 -5.01 17.05 12.06
C TYR A 204 -5.64 17.93 13.14
N SER A 205 -5.78 17.40 14.36
CA SER A 205 -6.37 18.14 15.49
C SER A 205 -5.44 19.24 16.03
N LYS A 206 -4.13 19.01 15.96
CA LYS A 206 -3.09 19.98 16.31
C LYS A 206 -2.00 19.96 15.23
N PRO A 207 -2.21 20.66 14.10
CA PRO A 207 -1.28 20.68 12.98
C PRO A 207 0.11 21.14 13.40
N PRO A 208 1.16 20.36 13.12
CA PRO A 208 2.52 20.85 13.21
C PRO A 208 2.79 21.86 12.09
N GLU A 209 3.78 22.71 12.28
CA GLU A 209 4.33 23.52 11.19
C GLU A 209 5.14 22.62 10.25
N LEU A 210 4.75 22.58 8.98
CA LEU A 210 5.43 21.83 7.93
C LEU A 210 6.34 22.77 7.11
N PRO A 211 7.36 22.24 6.42
CA PRO A 211 8.12 23.03 5.46
C PRO A 211 7.20 23.66 4.41
N ASP A 212 7.57 24.86 3.94
CA ASP A 212 6.85 25.55 2.89
C ASP A 212 7.04 24.88 1.51
N ASP A 213 6.25 25.33 0.53
CA ASP A 213 6.24 24.75 -0.82
C ASP A 213 7.60 24.85 -1.52
N ASP A 214 8.41 25.88 -1.24
CA ASP A 214 9.73 26.07 -1.83
C ASP A 214 10.71 25.00 -1.30
N ILE A 215 10.73 24.76 0.02
CA ILE A 215 11.53 23.69 0.63
C ILE A 215 11.06 22.32 0.15
N LEU A 216 9.75 22.08 0.09
CA LEU A 216 9.19 20.80 -0.36
C LEU A 216 9.54 20.52 -1.82
N TRP A 217 9.48 21.54 -2.68
CA TRP A 217 9.88 21.44 -4.08
C TRP A 217 11.36 21.08 -4.21
N GLU A 218 12.23 21.76 -3.46
CA GLU A 218 13.67 21.49 -3.49
C GLU A 218 14.01 20.07 -2.98
N ILE A 219 13.33 19.60 -1.93
CA ILE A 219 13.44 18.22 -1.45
C ILE A 219 13.05 17.23 -2.55
N GLN A 220 11.90 17.45 -3.20
CA GLN A 220 11.38 16.55 -4.23
C GLN A 220 12.33 16.47 -5.43
N GLU A 221 12.79 17.61 -5.94
CA GLU A 221 13.68 17.70 -7.10
C GLU A 221 15.04 17.03 -6.81
N GLN A 222 15.68 17.40 -5.71
CA GLN A 222 16.98 16.83 -5.34
C GLN A 222 16.89 15.34 -5.03
N GLY A 223 15.85 14.91 -4.32
CA GLY A 223 15.68 13.51 -3.94
C GLY A 223 15.31 12.62 -5.12
N HIS A 224 14.46 13.08 -6.03
CA HIS A 224 14.16 12.36 -7.27
C HIS A 224 15.43 12.14 -8.10
N SER A 225 16.20 13.22 -8.34
CA SER A 225 17.48 13.12 -9.06
C SER A 225 18.48 12.18 -8.36
N LEU A 226 18.48 12.15 -7.03
CA LEU A 226 19.36 11.26 -6.26
C LEU A 226 18.95 9.78 -6.44
N LEU A 227 17.66 9.48 -6.38
CA LEU A 227 17.12 8.13 -6.57
C LEU A 227 17.40 7.59 -7.99
N GLU A 228 17.18 8.41 -9.02
CA GLU A 228 17.47 8.03 -10.40
C GLU A 228 18.96 7.74 -10.60
N ARG A 229 19.85 8.60 -10.07
CA ARG A 229 21.31 8.38 -10.12
C ARG A 229 21.75 7.12 -9.37
N ALA A 230 21.01 6.72 -8.33
CA ALA A 230 21.25 5.49 -7.60
C ALA A 230 20.63 4.24 -8.27
N GLY A 231 19.98 4.39 -9.42
CA GLY A 231 19.42 3.27 -10.20
C GLY A 231 18.01 2.84 -9.77
N TYR A 232 17.31 3.65 -8.96
CA TYR A 232 15.90 3.43 -8.66
C TYR A 232 15.03 4.18 -9.67
N HIS A 233 13.98 3.51 -10.14
CA HIS A 233 13.02 4.10 -11.06
C HIS A 233 11.68 4.27 -10.38
N GLN A 234 11.11 5.48 -10.51
CA GLN A 234 9.75 5.74 -10.08
C GLN A 234 8.78 4.96 -10.97
N TYR A 235 7.95 4.10 -10.39
CA TYR A 235 6.93 3.35 -11.13
C TYR A 235 5.49 3.71 -10.71
N GLU A 236 5.35 4.34 -9.55
CA GLU A 236 4.12 4.94 -9.04
C GLU A 236 4.46 6.18 -8.20
N ILE A 237 3.46 6.87 -7.65
CA ILE A 237 3.58 8.14 -6.91
C ILE A 237 4.72 8.16 -5.90
N SER A 238 4.78 7.16 -5.03
CA SER A 238 5.75 7.08 -3.93
C SER A 238 6.76 5.96 -4.11
N GLY A 239 6.55 5.06 -5.07
CA GLY A 239 7.30 3.83 -5.24
C GLY A 239 8.46 3.98 -6.21
N TYR A 240 9.66 3.76 -5.69
CA TYR A 240 10.91 3.70 -6.42
C TYR A 240 11.51 2.31 -6.29
N ALA A 241 11.88 1.69 -7.40
CA ALA A 241 12.39 0.32 -7.39
C ALA A 241 13.54 0.12 -8.36
N LYS A 242 14.45 -0.78 -8.02
CA LYS A 242 15.31 -1.42 -9.02
C LYS A 242 14.44 -2.28 -9.95
N ALA A 243 14.90 -2.52 -11.17
CA ALA A 243 14.14 -3.27 -12.15
C ALA A 243 13.75 -4.67 -11.62
N GLY A 244 12.46 -5.02 -11.71
CA GLY A 244 11.92 -6.31 -11.24
C GLY A 244 11.52 -6.34 -9.76
N HIS A 245 11.76 -5.27 -9.00
CA HIS A 245 11.45 -5.20 -7.57
C HIS A 245 10.25 -4.29 -7.22
N GLN A 246 9.48 -3.86 -8.22
CA GLN A 246 8.21 -3.16 -8.01
C GLN A 246 7.26 -3.99 -7.13
N CYS A 247 6.46 -3.35 -6.27
CA CYS A 247 5.48 -4.04 -5.44
C CYS A 247 4.33 -4.53 -6.32
N ARG A 248 4.23 -5.84 -6.56
CA ARG A 248 3.19 -6.44 -7.40
C ARG A 248 1.81 -6.21 -6.79
N HIS A 249 1.71 -6.22 -5.46
CA HIS A 249 0.46 -5.95 -4.77
C HIS A 249 -0.02 -4.50 -4.98
N ASN A 250 0.87 -3.51 -4.90
CA ASN A 250 0.54 -2.11 -5.21
C ASN A 250 0.17 -1.95 -6.68
N LEU A 251 0.92 -2.57 -7.58
CA LEU A 251 0.60 -2.58 -9.01
C LEU A 251 -0.77 -3.18 -9.30
N ASN A 252 -1.19 -4.23 -8.58
CA ASN A 252 -2.54 -4.77 -8.72
C ASN A 252 -3.59 -3.72 -8.38
N TYR A 253 -3.47 -3.01 -7.25
CA TYR A 253 -4.38 -1.91 -6.91
C TYR A 253 -4.42 -0.85 -8.01
N TRP A 254 -3.26 -0.35 -8.43
CA TRP A 254 -3.16 0.72 -9.41
C TRP A 254 -3.61 0.31 -10.81
N ARG A 255 -3.45 -0.96 -11.18
CA ARG A 255 -3.98 -1.54 -12.44
C ARG A 255 -5.46 -1.86 -12.38
N PHE A 256 -6.17 -1.36 -11.37
CA PHE A 256 -7.59 -1.58 -11.17
C PHE A 256 -7.93 -3.08 -10.98
N GLY A 257 -7.02 -3.81 -10.33
CA GLY A 257 -7.17 -5.20 -9.95
C GLY A 257 -8.25 -5.45 -8.90
N ASP A 258 -8.53 -6.73 -8.67
CA ASP A 258 -9.37 -7.20 -7.57
C ASP A 258 -8.53 -7.53 -6.35
N TYR A 259 -9.14 -7.41 -5.17
CA TYR A 259 -8.55 -7.85 -3.93
C TYR A 259 -9.61 -8.21 -2.89
N LEU A 260 -9.42 -9.34 -2.24
CA LEU A 260 -10.11 -9.66 -0.99
C LEU A 260 -9.42 -8.90 0.15
N GLY A 261 -10.20 -8.45 1.12
CA GLY A 261 -9.68 -7.83 2.34
C GLY A 261 -10.26 -8.53 3.55
N ILE A 262 -9.40 -9.13 4.37
CA ILE A 262 -9.77 -9.80 5.62
C ILE A 262 -9.08 -9.12 6.81
N GLY A 263 -9.66 -9.28 7.99
CA GLY A 263 -9.23 -8.58 9.20
C GLY A 263 -10.04 -7.31 9.43
N CYS A 264 -10.02 -6.82 10.67
CA CYS A 264 -10.92 -5.74 11.09
C CYS A 264 -10.64 -4.43 10.33
N GLY A 265 -11.68 -3.86 9.74
CA GLY A 265 -11.58 -2.65 8.91
C GLY A 265 -10.91 -2.86 7.55
N ALA A 266 -10.61 -4.10 7.15
CA ALA A 266 -10.07 -4.37 5.82
C ALA A 266 -11.09 -4.01 4.73
N HIS A 267 -10.58 -3.44 3.64
CA HIS A 267 -11.36 -3.13 2.45
C HIS A 267 -11.11 -4.18 1.36
N GLY A 268 -12.13 -4.42 0.53
CA GLY A 268 -12.04 -5.26 -0.66
C GLY A 268 -12.63 -4.57 -1.89
N LYS A 269 -12.22 -5.03 -3.07
CA LYS A 269 -12.84 -4.72 -4.36
C LYS A 269 -12.89 -6.02 -5.16
N ILE A 270 -14.07 -6.47 -5.53
CA ILE A 270 -14.25 -7.72 -6.26
C ILE A 270 -15.18 -7.51 -7.43
N THR A 271 -14.71 -7.90 -8.61
CA THR A 271 -15.47 -7.97 -9.84
C THR A 271 -16.29 -9.27 -9.89
N ASP A 272 -17.59 -9.13 -10.17
CA ASP A 272 -18.50 -10.19 -10.56
C ASP A 272 -18.70 -10.12 -12.09
N ALA A 273 -17.74 -10.69 -12.82
CA ALA A 273 -17.70 -10.60 -14.27
C ALA A 273 -18.96 -11.19 -14.98
N PRO A 274 -19.56 -12.31 -14.52
CA PRO A 274 -20.82 -12.81 -15.07
C PRO A 274 -21.96 -11.79 -15.06
N ASN A 275 -22.06 -10.98 -14.00
CA ASN A 275 -23.11 -9.97 -13.86
C ASN A 275 -22.65 -8.57 -14.31
N GLY A 276 -21.37 -8.39 -14.63
CA GLY A 276 -20.80 -7.11 -15.06
C GLY A 276 -20.75 -6.06 -13.95
N THR A 277 -20.64 -6.48 -12.68
CA THR A 277 -20.66 -5.57 -11.53
C THR A 277 -19.36 -5.59 -10.73
N ILE A 278 -19.10 -4.52 -9.99
CA ILE A 278 -17.96 -4.40 -9.07
C ILE A 278 -18.47 -4.06 -7.69
N HIS A 279 -17.99 -4.79 -6.67
CA HIS A 279 -18.40 -4.60 -5.29
C HIS A 279 -17.22 -4.16 -4.42
N ARG A 280 -17.42 -3.06 -3.68
CA ARG A 280 -16.55 -2.66 -2.57
C ARG A 280 -17.05 -3.30 -1.29
N THR A 281 -16.15 -3.86 -0.49
CA THR A 281 -16.48 -4.46 0.81
C THR A 281 -15.67 -3.83 1.92
N VAL A 282 -16.25 -3.72 3.11
CA VAL A 282 -15.60 -3.23 4.32
C VAL A 282 -15.89 -4.20 5.45
N LYS A 283 -14.85 -4.66 6.14
CA LYS A 283 -14.98 -5.51 7.33
C LYS A 283 -15.25 -4.68 8.58
N VAL A 284 -15.82 -5.30 9.61
CA VAL A 284 -16.10 -4.66 10.90
C VAL A 284 -14.83 -3.98 11.43
N LYS A 285 -14.90 -2.67 11.68
CA LYS A 285 -13.71 -1.83 11.92
C LYS A 285 -12.97 -2.16 13.20
N HIS A 286 -13.67 -2.33 14.32
CA HIS A 286 -13.04 -2.51 15.63
C HIS A 286 -12.73 -3.99 15.91
N PRO A 287 -11.51 -4.36 16.36
CA PRO A 287 -11.10 -5.75 16.60
C PRO A 287 -12.08 -6.54 17.46
N ARG A 288 -12.56 -5.96 18.57
CA ARG A 288 -13.56 -6.59 19.45
C ARG A 288 -14.85 -6.98 18.72
N GLY A 289 -15.37 -6.11 17.84
CA GLY A 289 -16.59 -6.41 17.10
C GLY A 289 -16.34 -7.39 15.96
N TYR A 290 -15.14 -7.35 15.36
CA TYR A 290 -14.73 -8.29 14.32
C TYR A 290 -14.57 -9.73 14.87
N MET A 291 -14.08 -9.88 16.10
CA MET A 291 -13.91 -11.18 16.77
C MET A 291 -15.19 -11.65 17.51
N GLU A 292 -16.31 -10.95 17.38
CA GLU A 292 -17.56 -11.36 18.00
C GLU A 292 -18.22 -12.49 17.19
N ILE A 293 -18.25 -13.72 17.71
CA ILE A 293 -18.75 -14.92 17.00
C ILE A 293 -20.17 -14.75 16.43
N SER A 294 -21.04 -14.02 17.12
CA SER A 294 -22.43 -13.76 16.69
C SER A 294 -22.55 -12.72 15.57
N ARG A 295 -21.48 -11.99 15.24
CA ARG A 295 -21.49 -10.89 14.30
C ARG A 295 -20.84 -11.31 12.97
N PRO A 296 -21.45 -11.00 11.81
CA PRO A 296 -20.78 -11.16 10.53
C PRO A 296 -19.51 -10.29 10.42
N TYR A 297 -18.46 -10.82 9.79
CA TYR A 297 -17.22 -10.06 9.54
C TYR A 297 -17.42 -8.89 8.57
N LEU A 298 -18.31 -9.04 7.59
CA LEU A 298 -18.67 -8.01 6.61
C LEU A 298 -19.57 -6.96 7.27
N ASP A 299 -19.12 -5.70 7.24
CA ASP A 299 -19.89 -4.57 7.77
C ASP A 299 -20.70 -3.89 6.67
N THR A 300 -20.08 -3.60 5.54
CA THR A 300 -20.73 -2.95 4.40
C THR A 300 -20.29 -3.60 3.08
N GLN A 301 -21.24 -3.73 2.15
CA GLN A 301 -20.97 -4.04 0.74
C GLN A 301 -21.70 -3.02 -0.13
N THR A 302 -20.97 -2.39 -1.04
CA THR A 302 -21.49 -1.37 -1.94
C THR A 302 -21.24 -1.79 -3.38
N LEU A 303 -22.27 -1.69 -4.23
CA LEU A 303 -22.12 -1.80 -5.68
C LEU A 303 -21.52 -0.47 -6.19
N VAL A 304 -20.42 -0.55 -6.94
CA VAL A 304 -19.85 0.64 -7.61
C VAL A 304 -20.78 1.05 -8.74
N SER A 305 -21.23 2.29 -8.73
CA SER A 305 -22.15 2.79 -9.75
C SER A 305 -21.42 3.03 -11.08
N ASN A 306 -22.16 3.01 -12.20
CA ASN A 306 -21.57 3.31 -13.51
C ASN A 306 -20.99 4.73 -13.58
N ASP A 307 -21.52 5.66 -12.79
CA ASP A 307 -21.06 7.06 -12.74
C ASP A 307 -19.74 7.17 -11.97
N ASP A 308 -19.49 6.31 -10.99
CA ASP A 308 -18.25 6.29 -10.20
C ASP A 308 -17.10 5.54 -10.91
N LEU A 309 -17.41 4.60 -11.83
CA LEU A 309 -16.41 3.75 -12.48
C LEU A 309 -15.30 4.52 -13.21
N PRO A 310 -15.58 5.59 -14.00
CA PRO A 310 -14.52 6.40 -14.62
C PRO A 310 -13.56 6.97 -13.60
N PHE A 311 -14.08 7.60 -12.56
CA PHE A 311 -13.27 8.18 -11.50
C PHE A 311 -12.40 7.10 -10.83
N GLU A 312 -13.01 6.01 -10.34
CA GLU A 312 -12.26 4.95 -9.67
C GLU A 312 -11.18 4.33 -10.58
N PHE A 313 -11.49 4.11 -11.86
CA PHE A 313 -10.55 3.53 -12.81
C PHE A 313 -9.35 4.45 -13.07
N PHE A 314 -9.60 5.71 -13.44
CA PHE A 314 -8.53 6.65 -13.80
C PHE A 314 -7.73 7.10 -12.58
N MET A 315 -8.39 7.27 -11.43
CA MET A 315 -7.75 7.48 -10.12
C MET A 315 -6.69 6.41 -9.88
N ASN A 316 -7.00 5.14 -10.14
CA ASN A 316 -6.03 4.05 -9.96
C ASN A 316 -4.97 4.04 -11.08
N ARG A 317 -5.38 4.05 -12.35
CA ARG A 317 -4.45 3.84 -13.47
C ARG A 317 -3.47 4.98 -13.70
N PHE A 318 -3.88 6.23 -13.54
CA PHE A 318 -3.03 7.40 -13.83
C PHE A 318 -1.98 7.69 -12.76
N ARG A 319 -1.95 6.89 -11.68
CA ARG A 319 -0.87 6.92 -10.69
C ARG A 319 0.38 6.16 -11.10
N LEU A 320 0.30 5.33 -12.15
CA LEU A 320 1.45 4.59 -12.64
C LEU A 320 2.26 5.39 -13.66
N VAL A 321 3.58 5.21 -13.62
CA VAL A 321 4.52 5.73 -14.61
C VAL A 321 4.65 4.72 -15.76
N GLU A 322 3.53 4.26 -16.29
CA GLU A 322 3.46 3.36 -17.43
C GLU A 322 2.25 3.70 -18.33
N PRO A 323 2.27 3.30 -19.61
CA PRO A 323 1.11 3.48 -20.48
C PRO A 323 -0.12 2.75 -19.94
N CYS A 324 -1.29 3.40 -20.05
CA CYS A 324 -2.58 2.81 -19.74
C CYS A 324 -3.29 2.39 -21.05
N PRO A 325 -3.41 1.08 -21.34
CA PRO A 325 -4.17 0.60 -22.49
C PRO A 325 -5.61 1.13 -22.47
N ILE A 326 -6.08 1.66 -23.59
CA ILE A 326 -7.46 2.19 -23.70
C ILE A 326 -8.49 1.08 -23.45
N SER A 327 -8.20 -0.13 -23.93
CA SER A 327 -9.05 -1.31 -23.74
C SER A 327 -9.19 -1.74 -22.28
N ASP A 328 -8.24 -1.40 -21.40
CA ASP A 328 -8.31 -1.80 -19.99
C ASP A 328 -9.56 -1.22 -19.30
N PHE A 329 -10.06 -0.06 -19.77
CA PHE A 329 -11.28 0.54 -19.23
C PHE A 329 -12.45 -0.42 -19.41
N SER A 330 -12.88 -0.69 -20.64
CA SER A 330 -14.04 -1.55 -20.89
C SER A 330 -13.82 -3.01 -20.47
N ASP A 331 -12.57 -3.49 -20.54
CA ASP A 331 -12.20 -4.81 -20.04
C ASP A 331 -12.47 -4.93 -18.53
N PHE A 332 -12.10 -3.95 -17.71
CA PHE A 332 -12.19 -4.06 -16.26
C PHE A 332 -13.44 -3.43 -15.65
N THR A 333 -14.06 -2.44 -16.29
CA THR A 333 -15.30 -1.80 -15.83
C THR A 333 -16.54 -2.43 -16.44
N GLY A 334 -16.42 -3.12 -17.58
CA GLY A 334 -17.57 -3.62 -18.34
C GLY A 334 -18.41 -2.54 -19.00
N THR A 335 -17.94 -1.28 -18.98
CA THR A 335 -18.65 -0.12 -19.53
C THR A 335 -17.83 0.55 -20.63
N GLU A 336 -18.51 1.26 -21.52
CA GLU A 336 -17.87 2.10 -22.52
C GLU A 336 -17.68 3.53 -22.00
N LEU A 337 -16.69 4.24 -22.54
CA LEU A 337 -16.47 5.64 -22.19
C LEU A 337 -17.66 6.50 -22.64
N THR A 338 -18.22 7.26 -21.70
CA THR A 338 -19.24 8.27 -22.01
C THR A 338 -18.62 9.45 -22.77
N ASP A 339 -19.44 10.24 -23.45
CA ASP A 339 -18.93 11.43 -24.17
C ASP A 339 -18.35 12.48 -23.21
N ASP A 340 -18.85 12.55 -21.97
CA ASP A 340 -18.32 13.43 -20.94
C ASP A 340 -16.89 13.02 -20.55
N VAL A 341 -16.67 11.73 -20.31
CA VAL A 341 -15.33 11.20 -19.99
C VAL A 341 -14.37 11.38 -21.16
N LYS A 342 -14.81 11.17 -22.40
CA LYS A 342 -14.00 11.44 -23.60
C LYS A 342 -13.61 12.91 -23.70
N ARG A 343 -14.53 13.84 -23.40
CA ARG A 343 -14.23 15.28 -23.35
C ARG A 343 -13.21 15.61 -22.27
N SER A 344 -13.35 15.04 -21.07
CA SER A 344 -12.36 15.20 -19.99
C SER A 344 -10.96 14.70 -20.39
N LEU A 345 -10.86 13.56 -21.07
CA LEU A 345 -9.60 13.05 -21.60
C LEU A 345 -8.99 13.99 -22.65
N SER A 346 -9.82 14.53 -23.56
CA SER A 346 -9.37 15.49 -24.57
C SER A 346 -8.87 16.80 -23.93
N ASP A 347 -9.59 17.34 -22.94
CA ASP A 347 -9.17 18.56 -22.24
C ASP A 347 -7.86 18.34 -21.46
N ALA A 348 -7.69 17.19 -20.80
CA ALA A 348 -6.44 16.81 -20.17
C ALA A 348 -5.28 16.70 -21.19
N HIS A 349 -5.55 16.22 -22.40
CA HIS A 349 -4.59 16.18 -23.50
C HIS A 349 -4.19 17.58 -23.98
N ASP A 350 -5.17 18.44 -24.24
CA ASP A 350 -4.95 19.81 -24.69
C ASP A 350 -4.17 20.64 -23.65
N LYS A 351 -4.38 20.38 -22.36
CA LYS A 351 -3.59 20.95 -21.25
C LYS A 351 -2.18 20.37 -21.13
N GLY A 352 -1.84 19.35 -21.91
CA GLY A 352 -0.57 18.65 -21.89
C GLY A 352 -0.36 17.76 -20.65
N LEU A 353 -1.43 17.41 -19.93
CA LEU A 353 -1.38 16.50 -18.77
C LEU A 353 -1.36 15.04 -19.22
N LEU A 354 -1.96 14.75 -20.38
CA LEU A 354 -2.06 13.41 -20.94
C LEU A 354 -1.57 13.40 -22.39
N SER A 355 -0.89 12.34 -22.80
CA SER A 355 -0.68 11.99 -24.21
C SER A 355 -1.64 10.87 -24.58
N ILE A 356 -2.32 11.00 -25.72
CA ILE A 356 -3.29 10.03 -26.21
C ILE A 356 -2.79 9.48 -27.54
N SER A 357 -2.74 8.16 -27.66
CA SER A 357 -2.50 7.42 -28.90
C SER A 357 -3.72 6.57 -29.23
N ASP A 358 -3.69 5.84 -30.34
CA ASP A 358 -4.78 4.94 -30.74
C ASP A 358 -5.00 3.79 -29.74
N THR A 359 -4.00 3.46 -28.93
CA THR A 359 -4.02 2.26 -28.07
C THR A 359 -3.82 2.55 -26.59
N HIS A 360 -3.23 3.70 -26.23
CA HIS A 360 -2.85 4.01 -24.86
C HIS A 360 -3.08 5.48 -24.51
N TRP A 361 -3.40 5.70 -23.23
CA TRP A 361 -3.18 6.97 -22.53
C TRP A 361 -1.85 6.93 -21.78
N GLN A 362 -1.11 8.03 -21.79
CA GLN A 362 0.13 8.17 -21.04
C GLN A 362 0.13 9.49 -20.28
N VAL A 363 0.19 9.43 -18.95
CA VAL A 363 0.37 10.63 -18.12
C VAL A 363 1.75 11.22 -18.43
N THR A 364 1.78 12.50 -18.82
CA THR A 364 3.03 13.20 -19.15
C THR A 364 3.78 13.58 -17.87
N GLU A 365 5.02 14.05 -17.98
CA GLU A 365 5.75 14.57 -16.80
C GLU A 365 5.00 15.73 -16.14
N LYS A 366 4.40 16.61 -16.96
CA LYS A 366 3.53 17.68 -16.48
C LYS A 366 2.29 17.12 -15.78
N GLY A 367 1.65 16.10 -16.36
CA GLY A 367 0.51 15.41 -15.77
C GLY A 367 0.83 14.83 -14.40
N ARG A 368 2.01 14.21 -14.22
CA ARG A 368 2.44 13.68 -12.93
C ARG A 368 2.62 14.76 -11.87
N ARG A 369 3.20 15.91 -12.23
CA ARG A 369 3.33 17.07 -11.31
C ARG A 369 1.97 17.64 -10.89
N TYR A 370 0.98 17.60 -11.78
CA TYR A 370 -0.38 18.11 -11.54
C TYR A 370 -1.42 16.98 -11.48
N LEU A 371 -1.06 15.86 -10.87
CA LEU A 371 -1.89 14.65 -10.94
C LEU A 371 -3.27 14.86 -10.30
N ASN A 372 -3.37 15.56 -9.18
CA ASN A 372 -4.68 15.85 -8.57
C ASN A 372 -5.57 16.68 -9.50
N SER A 373 -5.00 17.62 -10.25
CA SER A 373 -5.74 18.39 -11.26
C SER A 373 -6.19 17.49 -12.42
N LEU A 374 -5.34 16.59 -12.90
CA LEU A 374 -5.71 15.60 -13.92
C LEU A 374 -6.87 14.71 -13.44
N LEU A 375 -6.80 14.22 -12.20
CA LEU A 375 -7.80 13.31 -11.65
C LEU A 375 -9.14 14.00 -11.35
N SER A 376 -9.11 15.29 -11.02
CA SER A 376 -10.33 16.09 -10.81
C SER A 376 -11.18 16.26 -12.07
N CYS A 377 -10.62 16.00 -13.27
CA CYS A 377 -11.38 16.01 -14.52
C CYS A 377 -12.41 14.87 -14.64
N PHE A 378 -12.36 13.88 -13.74
CA PHE A 378 -13.22 12.68 -13.78
C PHE A 378 -14.23 12.62 -12.61
N VAL A 379 -14.32 13.69 -11.80
CA VAL A 379 -15.25 13.80 -10.66
C VAL A 379 -16.54 14.50 -11.08
#